data_AF-A0A0C3PT34-F1
#
_entry.id   AF-A0A0C3PT34-F1
#
_cell.length_a   1.000
_cell.length_b   1.000
_cell.length_c   1.000
_cell.angle_alpha   90.00
_cell.angle_beta   90.00
_cell.angle_gamma   90.00
#
_symmetry.space_group_name_H-M   'P 1'
#
loop_
_entity.id
_entity.type
_entity.pdbx_description
1 polymer ?
#
loop_
_entity_poly.entity_id
_entity_poly.type
_entity_poly.pdbx_seq_one_letter_code
_entity_poly.pdbx_strand_id
1 'polypeptide(L)'
;SKISGAGSQVADDVEGTLYKFIPADYLKNEEEFQKRVDKDATAFKPLGTKIYSYARPAEGKSGAKGKGKGKAAAEKGFATASVDDEDAVVYEVYWANWETPGFREYHRRMQLFVLLYIEGGSYIQEDEDKWEFVVLFEKRRRRDEARTPVYHFVGYSSLYSFYCWPDKVRLRLRFVECALSCH
;
A
#
# COMPACT_ATOMS: atom_id res chain seq x y z
N SER A 1 -49.06 5.24 -37.43
CA SER A 1 -48.66 5.19 -36.02
C SER A 1 -47.32 5.89 -35.84
N LYS A 2 -47.27 7.02 -35.12
CA LYS A 2 -46.03 7.73 -34.81
C LYS A 2 -45.33 7.01 -33.65
N ILE A 3 -44.14 6.46 -33.87
CA ILE A 3 -43.24 6.05 -32.79
C ILE A 3 -42.35 7.25 -32.50
N SER A 4 -42.71 8.06 -31.50
CA SER A 4 -41.81 9.06 -30.93
C SER A 4 -41.03 8.38 -29.79
N GLY A 5 -39.99 7.64 -30.15
CA GLY A 5 -39.01 7.14 -29.19
C GLY A 5 -37.98 8.23 -28.92
N ALA A 6 -38.32 9.23 -28.10
CA ALA A 6 -37.31 10.07 -27.49
C ALA A 6 -36.63 9.25 -26.39
N GLY A 7 -35.61 8.48 -26.78
CA GLY A 7 -34.70 7.87 -25.81
C GLY A 7 -33.98 8.98 -25.08
N SER A 8 -34.45 9.31 -23.88
CA SER A 8 -33.72 10.19 -22.96
C SER A 8 -32.41 9.50 -22.59
N GLN A 9 -31.32 9.84 -23.28
CA GLN A 9 -29.98 9.46 -22.85
C GLN A 9 -29.63 10.32 -21.63
N VAL A 10 -29.93 9.81 -20.44
CA VAL A 10 -29.38 10.35 -19.20
C VAL A 10 -27.95 9.87 -19.12
N ALA A 11 -26.99 10.80 -19.08
CA ALA A 11 -25.59 10.45 -18.86
C ALA A 11 -25.44 9.84 -17.45
N ASP A 12 -24.64 8.77 -17.34
CA ASP A 12 -24.34 8.16 -16.05
C ASP A 12 -23.54 9.13 -15.17
N ASP A 13 -23.93 9.21 -13.90
CA ASP A 13 -23.19 9.97 -12.90
C ASP A 13 -21.97 9.16 -12.41
N VAL A 14 -20.91 9.19 -13.21
CA VAL A 14 -19.65 8.50 -12.93
C VAL A 14 -19.00 9.04 -11.65
N GLU A 15 -19.02 10.36 -11.49
CA GLU A 15 -18.39 11.06 -10.36
C GLU A 15 -19.09 10.71 -9.04
N GLY A 16 -20.41 10.81 -9.01
CA GLY A 16 -21.22 10.44 -7.84
C GLY A 16 -21.19 8.94 -7.53
N THR A 17 -20.94 8.09 -8.51
CA THR A 17 -20.73 6.66 -8.28
C THR A 17 -19.39 6.39 -7.60
N LEU A 18 -18.32 7.02 -8.08
CA LEU A 18 -16.98 6.86 -7.51
C LEU A 18 -16.91 7.42 -6.08
N TYR A 19 -17.52 8.58 -5.83
CA TYR A 19 -17.49 9.24 -4.51
C TYR A 19 -18.21 8.48 -3.40
N LYS A 20 -19.06 7.50 -3.71
CA LYS A 20 -19.62 6.60 -2.69
C LYS A 20 -18.55 5.75 -2.00
N PHE A 21 -17.40 5.56 -2.65
CA PHE A 21 -16.34 4.67 -2.21
C PHE A 21 -15.08 5.40 -1.75
N ILE A 22 -14.94 6.69 -2.08
CA ILE A 22 -13.82 7.53 -1.65
C ILE A 22 -14.19 8.25 -0.33
N PRO A 23 -13.30 8.27 0.67
CA PRO A 23 -13.53 9.04 1.90
C PRO A 23 -13.71 10.53 1.59
N ALA A 24 -14.53 11.23 2.37
CA ALA A 24 -14.93 12.62 2.10
C ALA A 24 -13.80 13.68 2.20
N ASP A 25 -12.58 13.27 2.54
CA ASP A 25 -11.42 14.15 2.73
C ASP A 25 -10.53 14.31 1.48
N TYR A 26 -11.07 13.96 0.31
CA TYR A 26 -10.41 14.10 -0.99
C TYR A 26 -10.38 15.56 -1.48
N LEU A 27 -9.37 15.91 -2.26
CA LEU A 27 -9.16 17.25 -2.79
C LEU A 27 -9.58 17.31 -4.26
N LYS A 28 -10.31 18.37 -4.63
CA LYS A 28 -10.75 18.63 -6.02
C LYS A 28 -9.92 19.71 -6.71
N ASN A 29 -9.10 20.43 -5.96
CA ASN A 29 -8.25 21.51 -6.45
C ASN A 29 -6.79 21.04 -6.51
N GLU A 30 -6.15 21.26 -7.66
CA GLU A 30 -4.77 20.85 -7.92
C GLU A 30 -3.75 21.56 -7.02
N GLU A 31 -3.92 22.86 -6.76
CA GLU A 31 -3.01 23.62 -5.91
C GLU A 31 -3.09 23.17 -4.44
N GLU A 32 -4.30 22.89 -3.95
CA GLU A 32 -4.51 22.33 -2.61
C GLU A 32 -3.91 20.92 -2.50
N PHE A 33 -4.06 20.10 -3.55
CA PHE A 33 -3.44 18.79 -3.63
C PHE A 33 -1.91 18.88 -3.59
N GLN A 34 -1.29 19.78 -4.36
CA GLN A 34 0.15 19.94 -4.35
C GLN A 34 0.67 20.40 -2.99
N LYS A 35 0.00 21.38 -2.35
CA LYS A 35 0.33 21.82 -0.98
C LYS A 35 0.25 20.67 0.01
N ARG A 36 -0.75 19.79 -0.13
CA ARG A 36 -0.90 18.61 0.71
C ARG A 36 0.22 17.60 0.49
N VAL A 37 0.58 17.33 -0.77
CA VAL A 37 1.69 16.43 -1.13
C VAL A 37 3.01 16.94 -0.55
N ASP A 38 3.33 18.22 -0.70
CA ASP A 38 4.59 18.79 -0.19
C ASP A 38 4.68 18.70 1.33
N LYS A 39 3.56 18.92 2.02
CA LYS A 39 3.46 18.75 3.47
C LYS A 39 3.64 17.29 3.87
N ASP A 40 2.91 16.37 3.25
CA ASP A 40 2.95 14.95 3.61
C ASP A 40 4.31 14.32 3.28
N ALA A 41 4.99 14.80 2.24
CA ALA A 41 6.35 14.38 1.89
C ALA A 41 7.39 14.59 3.00
N THR A 42 7.10 15.46 3.98
CA THR A 42 8.00 15.73 5.11
C THR A 42 7.42 15.31 6.47
N ALA A 43 6.09 15.35 6.61
CA ALA A 43 5.42 15.11 7.87
C ALA A 43 4.91 13.67 8.06
N PHE A 44 4.64 12.95 6.96
CA PHE A 44 4.06 11.62 7.05
C PHE A 44 5.03 10.61 7.66
N LYS A 45 4.51 9.76 8.55
CA LYS A 45 5.20 8.61 9.12
C LYS A 45 4.28 7.40 9.08
N PRO A 46 4.81 6.20 8.82
CA PRO A 46 4.04 4.97 8.92
C PRO A 46 3.38 4.84 10.30
N LEU A 47 2.12 4.41 10.29
CA LEU A 47 1.34 4.20 11.51
C LEU A 47 1.58 2.80 12.05
N GLY A 48 1.54 2.66 13.38
CA GLY A 48 1.71 1.39 14.08
C GLY A 48 3.15 1.06 14.46
N THR A 49 3.43 -0.23 14.64
CA THR A 49 4.72 -0.74 15.13
C THR A 49 5.52 -1.36 13.99
N LYS A 50 6.77 -0.93 13.79
CA LYS A 50 7.65 -1.56 12.81
C LYS A 50 7.99 -2.99 13.27
N ILE A 51 7.65 -3.98 12.45
CA ILE A 51 7.89 -5.40 12.75
C ILE A 51 8.99 -6.02 11.89
N TYR A 52 9.31 -5.44 10.73
CA TYR A 52 10.34 -5.96 9.85
C TYR A 52 10.94 -4.87 8.96
N SER A 53 12.16 -5.11 8.45
CA SER A 53 12.78 -4.26 7.44
C SER A 53 13.77 -5.09 6.62
N TYR A 54 13.84 -4.81 5.32
CA TYR A 54 14.79 -5.45 4.41
C TYR A 54 15.23 -4.45 3.33
N ALA A 55 16.41 -4.68 2.75
CA ALA A 55 16.92 -3.88 1.65
C ALA A 55 17.07 -4.74 0.39
N ARG A 56 16.75 -4.15 -0.77
CA ARG A 56 16.95 -4.76 -2.09
C ARG A 56 17.85 -3.86 -2.93
N PRO A 57 18.69 -4.42 -3.83
CA PRO A 57 19.36 -3.60 -4.84
C PRO A 57 18.33 -2.89 -5.72
N ALA A 58 18.57 -1.65 -6.12
CA ALA A 58 17.74 -0.95 -7.10
C ALA A 58 17.56 -1.78 -8.38
N GLU A 59 16.33 -1.81 -8.92
CA GLU A 59 16.05 -2.53 -10.16
C GLU A 59 16.91 -1.96 -11.32
N GLY A 60 17.56 -2.85 -12.06
CA GLY A 60 18.48 -2.49 -13.17
C GLY A 60 19.97 -2.76 -12.92
N LYS A 61 20.40 -3.08 -11.68
CA LYS A 61 21.81 -3.40 -11.37
C LYS A 61 22.11 -4.89 -11.10
N SER A 62 21.16 -5.80 -11.37
CA SER A 62 21.39 -7.25 -11.27
C SER A 62 22.30 -7.85 -12.36
N GLY A 63 22.94 -7.02 -13.19
CA GLY A 63 23.65 -7.45 -14.39
C GLY A 63 25.15 -7.15 -14.47
N ALA A 64 25.77 -6.47 -13.51
CA ALA A 64 27.18 -6.10 -13.66
C ALA A 64 28.00 -6.24 -12.37
N LYS A 65 28.75 -7.35 -12.31
CA LYS A 65 30.19 -7.45 -11.97
C LYS A 65 30.51 -8.59 -10.99
N GLY A 66 30.39 -9.83 -11.48
CA GLY A 66 30.99 -11.01 -10.86
C GLY A 66 31.72 -11.84 -11.92
N LYS A 67 33.03 -11.65 -12.07
CA LYS A 67 33.89 -12.49 -12.90
C LYS A 67 34.15 -13.79 -12.12
N GLY A 68 33.21 -14.73 -12.18
CA GLY A 68 33.28 -16.03 -11.49
C GLY A 68 32.83 -17.15 -12.42
N LYS A 69 33.77 -18.01 -12.80
CA LYS A 69 33.59 -19.18 -13.66
C LYS A 69 33.04 -20.32 -12.79
N GLY A 70 31.80 -20.79 -13.01
CA GLY A 70 31.30 -21.99 -12.32
C GLY A 70 29.77 -22.17 -12.38
N LYS A 71 29.35 -23.37 -12.78
CA LYS A 71 27.96 -23.82 -12.98
C LYS A 71 27.17 -23.94 -11.67
N ALA A 72 25.91 -23.50 -11.67
CA ALA A 72 24.71 -24.22 -11.24
C ALA A 72 23.51 -23.25 -11.28
N ALA A 73 22.39 -23.69 -11.86
CA ALA A 73 21.13 -22.95 -11.79
C ALA A 73 20.68 -22.89 -10.32
N ALA A 74 20.96 -21.77 -9.65
CA ALA A 74 20.49 -21.51 -8.30
C ALA A 74 19.13 -20.81 -8.37
N GLU A 75 18.22 -21.26 -7.52
CA GLU A 75 16.93 -20.63 -7.25
C GLU A 75 17.07 -19.11 -7.15
N LYS A 76 16.09 -18.36 -7.71
CA LYS A 76 16.00 -16.89 -7.57
C LYS A 76 15.71 -16.55 -6.10
N GLY A 77 16.75 -16.64 -5.27
CA GLY A 77 16.74 -16.15 -3.91
C GLY A 77 16.59 -14.63 -3.91
N PHE A 78 15.88 -14.13 -2.91
CA PHE A 78 15.71 -12.71 -2.65
C PHE A 78 17.08 -12.10 -2.30
N ALA A 79 17.73 -11.42 -3.25
CA ALA A 79 19.00 -10.78 -3.00
C ALA A 79 18.83 -9.65 -1.97
N THR A 80 19.35 -9.86 -0.77
CA THR A 80 19.41 -8.86 0.30
C THR A 80 20.59 -7.93 0.05
N ALA A 81 20.33 -6.63 -0.18
CA ALA A 81 21.37 -5.61 -0.20
C ALA A 81 21.73 -5.19 1.24
N SER A 82 22.89 -4.54 1.42
CA SER A 82 23.19 -3.90 2.70
C SER A 82 22.41 -2.58 2.80
N VAL A 83 21.97 -2.21 4.00
CA VAL A 83 21.16 -0.99 4.22
C VAL A 83 21.96 0.29 3.97
N ASP A 84 23.29 0.19 3.96
CA ASP A 84 24.22 1.29 3.78
C ASP A 84 24.65 1.50 2.31
N ASP A 85 24.27 0.60 1.41
CA ASP A 85 24.49 0.80 -0.02
C ASP A 85 23.66 2.01 -0.49
N GLU A 86 24.31 2.98 -1.12
CA GLU A 86 23.65 4.20 -1.64
C GLU A 86 22.55 3.89 -2.67
N ASP A 87 22.65 2.74 -3.32
CA ASP A 87 21.71 2.23 -4.32
C ASP A 87 20.70 1.20 -3.76
N ALA A 88 20.69 0.95 -2.45
CA ALA A 88 19.74 0.05 -1.83
C ALA A 88 18.38 0.71 -1.61
N VAL A 89 17.32 0.02 -2.03
CA VAL A 89 15.94 0.36 -1.71
C VAL A 89 15.57 -0.34 -0.41
N VAL A 90 15.25 0.45 0.61
CA VAL A 90 14.87 -0.06 1.94
C VAL A 90 13.37 -0.17 2.02
N TYR A 91 12.88 -1.33 2.43
CA TYR A 91 11.48 -1.57 2.72
C TYR A 91 11.30 -1.77 4.23
N GLU A 92 10.21 -1.23 4.77
CA GLU A 92 9.84 -1.36 6.17
C GLU A 92 8.40 -1.86 6.26
N VAL A 93 8.16 -2.79 7.19
CA VAL A 93 6.87 -3.43 7.42
C VAL A 93 6.36 -3.00 8.79
N TYR A 94 5.12 -2.52 8.82
CA TYR A 94 4.45 -2.00 10.00
C TYR A 94 3.21 -2.80 10.31
N TRP A 95 3.07 -3.21 11.57
CA TRP A 95 1.84 -3.81 12.09
C TRP A 95 0.98 -2.71 12.74
N ALA A 96 -0.31 -2.73 12.45
CA ALA A 96 -1.30 -1.82 13.02
C ALA A 96 -2.62 -2.55 13.26
N ASN A 97 -3.43 -2.00 14.15
CA ASN A 97 -4.79 -2.45 14.45
C ASN A 97 -5.71 -1.21 14.54
N TRP A 98 -6.98 -1.43 14.84
CA TRP A 98 -7.95 -0.34 14.95
C TRP A 98 -7.74 0.63 16.13
N GLU A 99 -6.94 0.23 17.12
CA GLU A 99 -6.56 1.07 18.26
C GLU A 99 -5.39 2.00 17.91
N THR A 100 -4.71 1.76 16.79
CA THR A 100 -3.60 2.59 16.33
C THR A 100 -4.12 3.99 15.93
N PRO A 101 -3.64 5.07 16.56
CA PRO A 101 -4.14 6.42 16.29
C PRO A 101 -4.01 6.82 14.83
N GLY A 102 -5.10 7.32 14.23
CA GLY A 102 -5.15 7.75 12.83
C GLY A 102 -5.19 6.62 11.80
N PHE A 103 -5.15 5.35 12.23
CA PHE A 103 -5.09 4.22 11.31
C PHE A 103 -6.44 3.92 10.65
N ARG A 104 -7.57 4.19 11.32
CA ARG A 104 -8.91 4.00 10.76
C ARG A 104 -9.12 4.88 9.52
N GLU A 105 -8.78 6.16 9.62
CA GLU A 105 -8.86 7.11 8.51
C GLU A 105 -7.91 6.71 7.38
N TYR A 106 -6.70 6.27 7.74
CA TYR A 106 -5.72 5.79 6.76
C TYR A 106 -6.21 4.53 6.02
N HIS A 107 -6.76 3.54 6.73
CA HIS A 107 -7.35 2.34 6.15
C HIS A 107 -8.51 2.66 5.21
N ARG A 108 -9.37 3.62 5.56
CA ARG A 108 -10.48 4.05 4.68
C ARG A 108 -10.00 4.57 3.33
N ARG A 109 -8.82 5.20 3.27
CA ARG A 109 -8.22 5.64 2.01
C ARG A 109 -7.58 4.47 1.24
N MET A 110 -6.98 3.50 1.93
CA MET A 110 -6.36 2.33 1.31
C MET A 110 -7.37 1.31 0.77
N GLN A 111 -8.48 1.06 1.49
CA GLN A 111 -9.44 0.01 1.14
C GLN A 111 -10.10 0.18 -0.24
N LEU A 112 -10.08 1.41 -0.81
CA LEU A 112 -10.54 1.66 -2.16
C LEU A 112 -9.83 0.76 -3.18
N PHE A 113 -8.54 0.52 -2.99
CA PHE A 113 -7.74 -0.30 -3.89
C PHE A 113 -8.18 -1.76 -3.91
N VAL A 114 -8.78 -2.28 -2.82
CA VAL A 114 -9.40 -3.62 -2.80
C VAL A 114 -10.50 -3.73 -3.84
N LEU A 115 -11.34 -2.69 -4.01
CA LEU A 115 -12.41 -2.70 -5.01
C LEU A 115 -11.87 -2.61 -6.45
N LEU A 116 -10.71 -1.95 -6.63
CA LEU A 116 -10.13 -1.72 -7.97
C LEU A 116 -9.28 -2.89 -8.46
N TYR A 117 -8.60 -3.61 -7.56
CA TYR A 117 -7.60 -4.62 -7.91
C TYR A 117 -7.99 -6.05 -7.56
N ILE A 118 -8.96 -6.25 -6.67
CA ILE A 118 -9.38 -7.59 -6.23
C ILE A 118 -10.82 -7.83 -6.67
N GLU A 119 -10.99 -8.68 -7.67
CA GLU A 119 -12.31 -9.12 -8.09
C GLU A 119 -13.02 -9.84 -6.93
N GLY A 120 -14.23 -9.40 -6.59
CA GLY A 120 -14.99 -9.90 -5.44
C GLY A 120 -14.51 -9.38 -4.08
N GLY A 121 -13.61 -8.38 -4.05
CA GLY A 121 -13.24 -7.66 -2.85
C GLY A 121 -14.43 -6.93 -2.22
N SER A 122 -14.47 -6.91 -0.89
CA SER A 122 -15.50 -6.20 -0.11
C SER A 122 -14.84 -5.43 1.02
N TYR A 123 -15.42 -4.30 1.42
CA TYR A 123 -14.95 -3.57 2.59
C TYR A 123 -15.03 -4.40 3.87
N ILE A 124 -14.06 -4.16 4.74
CA ILE A 124 -13.98 -4.77 6.07
C ILE A 124 -14.83 -3.93 7.02
N GLN A 125 -15.58 -4.59 7.91
CA GLN A 125 -16.36 -3.87 8.92
C GLN A 125 -15.43 -3.42 10.07
N GLU A 126 -15.45 -2.13 10.39
CA GLU A 126 -14.53 -1.51 11.35
C GLU A 126 -14.87 -1.76 12.82
N ASP A 127 -16.02 -2.39 13.09
CA ASP A 127 -16.51 -2.80 14.41
C ASP A 127 -15.97 -4.16 14.85
N GLU A 128 -15.29 -4.90 13.97
CA GLU A 128 -14.61 -6.14 14.30
C GLU A 128 -13.19 -5.86 14.83
N ASP A 129 -12.96 -6.03 16.13
CA ASP A 129 -11.67 -5.74 16.78
C ASP A 129 -10.57 -6.80 16.51
N LYS A 130 -10.86 -7.85 15.75
CA LYS A 130 -9.93 -8.97 15.47
C LYS A 130 -9.06 -8.77 14.24
N TRP A 131 -9.25 -7.67 13.51
CA TRP A 131 -8.48 -7.36 12.32
C TRP A 131 -7.10 -6.83 12.69
N GLU A 132 -6.09 -7.47 12.12
CA GLU A 132 -4.71 -7.02 12.15
C GLU A 132 -4.28 -6.60 10.76
N PHE A 133 -3.48 -5.55 10.68
CA PHE A 133 -3.03 -4.98 9.42
C PHE A 133 -1.52 -4.96 9.39
N VAL A 134 -0.95 -5.42 8.27
CA VAL A 134 0.48 -5.35 7.99
C VAL A 134 0.67 -4.49 6.76
N VAL A 135 1.30 -3.33 6.91
CA VAL A 135 1.49 -2.35 5.85
C VAL A 135 2.97 -2.29 5.46
N LEU A 136 3.22 -2.33 4.15
CA LEU A 136 4.55 -2.26 3.56
C LEU A 136 4.81 -0.87 2.99
N PHE A 137 5.94 -0.30 3.39
CA PHE A 137 6.42 0.99 2.88
C PHE A 137 7.81 0.85 2.27
N GLU A 138 8.03 1.57 1.18
CA GLU A 138 9.35 1.82 0.61
C GLU A 138 9.88 3.13 1.20
N LYS A 139 11.04 3.05 1.85
CA LYS A 139 11.71 4.19 2.47
C LYS A 139 12.77 4.74 1.53
N ARG A 140 12.54 5.94 1.02
CA ARG A 140 13.51 6.69 0.22
C ARG A 140 14.15 7.79 1.03
N ARG A 141 15.43 8.03 0.80
CA ARG A 141 16.13 9.19 1.35
C ARG A 141 15.99 10.33 0.35
N ARG A 142 15.39 11.45 0.77
CA ARG A 142 15.32 12.64 -0.09
C ARG A 142 16.74 13.14 -0.37
N ARG A 143 16.97 13.68 -1.58
CA ARG A 143 18.24 14.32 -1.97
C ARG A 143 18.44 15.72 -1.35
N ASP A 144 17.88 15.93 -0.16
CA ASP A 144 18.03 17.16 0.59
C ASP A 144 19.15 17.00 1.62
N GLU A 145 19.73 18.10 2.09
CA GLU A 145 20.88 18.11 3.00
C GLU A 145 20.57 17.42 4.34
N ALA A 146 19.30 17.50 4.78
CA ALA A 146 18.79 16.83 5.98
C ALA A 146 18.55 15.31 5.81
N ARG A 147 18.64 14.78 4.58
CA ARG A 147 18.42 13.37 4.22
C ARG A 147 17.15 12.76 4.83
N THR A 148 16.08 13.56 4.95
CA THR A 148 14.82 13.18 5.59
C THR A 148 14.24 11.93 4.91
N PRO A 149 13.84 10.90 5.68
CA PRO A 149 13.22 9.71 5.12
C PRO A 149 11.80 10.02 4.65
N VAL A 150 11.51 9.64 3.41
CA VAL A 150 10.18 9.69 2.78
C VAL A 150 9.66 8.27 2.67
N TYR A 151 8.39 8.05 3.00
CA TYR A 151 7.77 6.74 2.97
C TYR A 151 6.74 6.70 1.84
N HIS A 152 6.94 5.78 0.91
CA HIS A 152 6.01 5.49 -0.18
C HIS A 152 5.21 4.24 0.20
N PHE A 153 3.89 4.33 0.11
CA PHE A 153 3.02 3.18 0.32
C PHE A 153 3.22 2.17 -0.81
N VAL A 154 3.49 0.92 -0.46
CA VAL A 154 3.68 -0.19 -1.41
C VAL A 154 2.52 -1.16 -1.35
N GLY A 155 1.84 -1.27 -0.22
CA GLY A 155 0.77 -2.23 -0.08
C GLY A 155 0.44 -2.57 1.37
N TYR A 156 -0.59 -3.37 1.56
CA TYR A 156 -0.95 -3.88 2.88
C TYR A 156 -1.59 -5.26 2.79
N SER A 157 -1.60 -5.93 3.93
CA SER A 157 -2.33 -7.16 4.14
C SER A 157 -3.24 -7.04 5.34
N SER A 158 -4.47 -7.52 5.20
CA SER A 158 -5.42 -7.69 6.30
C SER A 158 -5.44 -9.15 6.74
N LEU A 159 -5.24 -9.35 8.05
CA LEU A 159 -5.22 -10.66 8.69
C LEU A 159 -6.37 -10.74 9.69
N TYR A 160 -7.04 -11.89 9.71
CA TYR A 160 -8.04 -12.20 10.72
C TYR A 160 -7.54 -13.28 11.66
N SER A 161 -7.52 -12.96 12.95
CA SER A 161 -7.12 -13.88 14.02
C SER A 161 -8.28 -14.79 14.40
N PHE A 162 -8.28 -16.04 13.89
CA PHE A 162 -9.23 -17.06 14.34
C PHE A 162 -8.69 -17.77 15.59
N TYR A 163 -9.48 -17.79 16.66
CA TYR A 163 -9.24 -18.65 17.80
C TYR A 163 -9.52 -20.12 17.42
N CYS A 164 -8.55 -21.00 17.70
CA CYS A 164 -8.61 -22.44 17.50
C CYS A 164 -8.29 -23.13 18.83
N TRP A 165 -9.26 -23.89 19.35
CA TRP A 165 -9.13 -24.62 20.61
C TRP A 165 -7.96 -25.65 20.55
N PRO A 166 -7.19 -25.89 21.65
CA PRO A 166 -7.40 -25.40 23.01
C PRO A 166 -6.87 -23.99 23.28
N ASP A 167 -5.79 -23.53 22.60
CA ASP A 167 -5.18 -22.20 22.81
C ASP A 167 -4.35 -21.72 21.60
N LYS A 168 -4.74 -22.05 20.36
CA LYS A 168 -3.98 -21.68 19.15
C LYS A 168 -4.70 -20.59 18.37
N VAL A 169 -3.99 -19.56 17.94
CA VAL A 169 -4.51 -18.60 16.96
C VAL A 169 -4.08 -19.05 15.57
N ARG A 170 -5.02 -19.16 14.63
CA ARG A 170 -4.73 -19.35 13.20
C ARG A 170 -5.06 -18.08 12.45
N LEU A 171 -4.03 -17.38 12.00
CA LEU A 171 -4.18 -16.24 11.10
C LEU A 171 -4.71 -16.74 9.75
N ARG A 172 -5.78 -16.12 9.26
CA ARG A 172 -6.13 -16.22 7.84
C ARG A 172 -5.88 -14.89 7.19
N LEU A 173 -5.21 -14.97 6.06
CA LEU A 173 -4.92 -13.83 5.22
C LEU A 173 -6.16 -13.58 4.35
N ARG A 174 -6.75 -12.38 4.43
CA ARG A 174 -7.97 -12.06 3.67
C ARG A 174 -7.66 -11.36 2.36
N PHE A 175 -6.80 -10.35 2.38
CA PHE A 175 -6.32 -9.66 1.19
C PHE A 175 -4.80 -9.42 1.28
N VAL A 176 -4.08 -9.63 0.17
CA VAL A 176 -2.74 -9.06 -0.07
C VAL A 176 -2.90 -8.06 -1.18
N GLU A 177 -2.58 -6.80 -0.90
CA GLU A 177 -2.51 -5.78 -1.92
C GLU A 177 -1.09 -5.26 -1.99
N CYS A 178 -0.49 -5.32 -3.17
CA CYS A 178 0.73 -4.61 -3.51
C CYS A 178 0.37 -3.56 -4.55
N ALA A 179 0.31 -2.30 -4.14
CA ALA A 179 0.36 -1.16 -5.04
C ALA A 179 1.72 -1.21 -5.77
N LEU A 180 1.68 -1.52 -7.07
CA LEU A 180 2.85 -1.41 -7.93
C LEU A 180 3.32 0.05 -7.85
N SER A 181 4.47 0.29 -7.24
CA SER A 181 5.13 1.59 -7.23
C SER A 181 5.40 1.96 -8.70
N CYS A 182 4.54 2.82 -9.26
CA CYS A 182 4.73 3.34 -10.62
C CYS A 182 6.02 4.17 -10.63
N HIS A 183 6.94 3.72 -11.47
CA HIS A 183 8.28 4.25 -11.64
C HIS A 183 8.32 5.50 -12.53
#